data_AF-A0A6B3G829-F1
#
_entry.id   AF-A0A6B3G829-F1
#
_cell.length_a   1.000
_cell.length_b   1.000
_cell.length_c   1.000
_cell.angle_alpha   90.00
_cell.angle_beta   90.00
_cell.angle_gamma   90.00
#
_symmetry.space_group_name_H-M   'P 1'
#
loop_
_entity.id
_entity.type
_entity.pdbx_description
1 polymer ?
#
loop_
_entity_poly.entity_id
_entity_poly.type
_entity_poly.pdbx_seq_one_letter_code
_entity_poly.pdbx_strand_id
1 'polypeptide(L)'
;VVTPDDGSDETAFPISKRARLLVGEGDAVEVGQKLTVGATNPHDVLRILGQRAVQVHLVGEVQKVYNSQGVSIHDKHIEIIIRQMLRR
;
A
#
# COMPACT_ATOMS: atom_id res chain seq x y z
N VAL A 1 -9.17 14.27 9.73
CA VAL A 1 -10.10 14.26 8.58
C VAL A 1 -9.28 14.69 7.36
N VAL A 2 -9.55 14.16 6.18
CA VAL A 2 -8.88 14.59 4.94
C VAL A 2 -9.89 15.37 4.11
N THR A 3 -9.50 16.58 3.72
CA THR A 3 -10.30 17.49 2.90
C THR A 3 -9.77 17.44 1.47
N PRO A 4 -10.57 17.00 0.49
CA PRO A 4 -10.18 16.96 -0.91
C PRO A 4 -10.05 18.36 -1.54
N ASP A 5 -9.10 18.54 -2.45
CA ASP A 5 -8.90 19.81 -3.17
C ASP A 5 -9.96 20.08 -4.25
N ASP A 6 -10.71 19.05 -4.66
CA ASP A 6 -11.75 19.12 -5.69
C ASP A 6 -13.11 19.62 -5.17
N GLY A 7 -13.19 19.95 -3.88
CA GLY A 7 -14.40 20.44 -3.22
C GLY A 7 -15.43 19.36 -2.89
N SER A 8 -15.05 18.07 -2.99
CA SER A 8 -15.88 16.96 -2.51
C SER A 8 -15.92 16.86 -0.98
N ASP A 9 -16.83 16.02 -0.46
CA ASP A 9 -17.07 15.88 0.98
C ASP A 9 -15.82 15.37 1.73
N GLU A 10 -15.60 15.95 2.90
CA GLU A 10 -14.53 15.53 3.79
C GLU A 10 -14.68 14.08 4.23
N THR A 11 -13.58 13.32 4.21
CA THR A 11 -13.59 11.92 4.61
C THR A 11 -12.81 11.70 5.90
N ALA A 12 -13.47 11.10 6.89
CA ALA A 12 -12.85 10.73 8.17
C ALA A 12 -12.31 9.29 8.13
N PHE A 13 -10.99 9.14 8.32
CA PHE A 13 -10.34 7.84 8.47
C PHE A 13 -10.03 7.59 9.95
N PRO A 14 -10.71 6.62 10.62
CA PRO A 14 -10.43 6.33 12.01
C PRO A 14 -9.04 5.70 12.14
N ILE A 15 -8.18 6.35 12.92
CA ILE A 15 -6.85 5.86 13.26
C ILE A 15 -6.79 5.53 14.76
N SER A 16 -6.05 4.47 15.10
CA SER A 16 -5.79 4.14 16.50
C SER A 16 -4.99 5.26 17.17
N LYS A 17 -5.34 5.63 18.41
CA LYS A 17 -4.56 6.60 19.20
C LYS A 17 -3.10 6.20 19.42
N ARG A 18 -2.78 4.91 19.27
CA ARG A 18 -1.41 4.37 19.39
C ARG A 18 -0.64 4.40 18.06
N ALA A 19 -1.30 4.71 16.95
CA ALA A 19 -0.65 4.76 15.64
C ALA A 19 0.28 5.96 15.57
N ARG A 20 1.50 5.74 15.10
CA ARG A 20 2.44 6.83 14.81
C ARG A 20 2.11 7.39 13.42
N LEU A 21 1.81 8.69 13.36
CA LEU A 21 1.54 9.41 12.12
C LEU A 21 2.82 9.65 11.33
N LEU A 22 2.70 9.64 10.01
CA LEU A 22 3.74 10.02 9.05
C LEU A 22 3.53 11.45 8.50
N VAL A 23 2.38 12.05 8.79
CA VAL A 23 1.96 13.37 8.31
C VAL A 23 1.57 14.25 9.50
N GLY A 24 1.76 15.55 9.35
CA GLY A 24 1.35 16.60 10.28
C GLY A 24 -0.02 17.19 9.93
N GLU A 25 -0.50 18.08 10.80
CA GLU A 25 -1.68 18.89 10.53
C GLU A 25 -1.35 19.97 9.49
N GLY A 26 -2.18 20.10 8.46
CA GLY A 26 -1.98 21.04 7.36
C GLY A 26 -1.10 20.51 6.21
N ASP A 27 -0.57 19.29 6.32
CA ASP A 27 0.20 18.67 5.23
C ASP A 27 -0.71 18.31 4.05
N ALA A 28 -0.29 18.66 2.83
CA ALA A 28 -0.88 18.14 1.62
C ALA A 28 -0.50 16.65 1.44
N VAL A 29 -1.47 15.82 1.07
CA VAL A 29 -1.28 14.38 0.90
C VAL A 29 -1.84 13.91 -0.44
N GLU A 30 -1.14 12.99 -1.10
CA GLU A 30 -1.60 12.39 -2.34
C GLU A 30 -2.46 11.15 -2.11
N VAL A 31 -3.28 10.79 -3.10
CA VAL A 31 -4.11 9.58 -3.04
C VAL A 31 -3.21 8.34 -2.91
N GLY A 32 -3.46 7.56 -1.86
CA GLY A 32 -2.69 6.36 -1.54
C GLY A 32 -1.39 6.62 -0.77
N GLN A 33 -1.10 7.88 -0.41
CA GLN A 33 -0.05 8.19 0.54
C GLN A 33 -0.35 7.57 1.90
N LYS A 34 0.70 7.04 2.51
CA LYS A 34 0.60 6.39 3.82
C LYS A 34 0.57 7.43 4.93
N LEU A 35 -0.48 7.39 5.75
CA LEU A 35 -0.68 8.32 6.86
C LEU A 35 -0.06 7.83 8.18
N THR A 36 0.18 6.52 8.32
CA THR A 36 0.66 5.90 9.56
C THR A 36 1.83 4.93 9.33
N VAL A 37 2.63 4.71 10.37
CA VAL A 37 3.65 3.65 10.36
C VAL A 37 2.98 2.27 10.46
N GLY A 38 3.52 1.27 9.78
CA GLY A 38 3.05 -0.12 9.87
C GLY A 38 3.22 -0.89 8.57
N ALA A 39 2.63 -2.08 8.47
CA ALA A 39 2.49 -2.78 7.20
C ALA A 39 1.34 -2.18 6.38
N THR A 40 1.49 -2.14 5.06
CA THR A 40 0.41 -1.70 4.17
C THR A 40 -0.48 -2.91 3.84
N ASN A 41 -1.80 -2.76 3.95
CA ASN A 41 -2.73 -3.83 3.60
C ASN A 41 -2.89 -3.92 2.06
N PRO A 42 -2.57 -5.07 1.43
CA PRO A 42 -2.71 -5.22 -0.03
C PRO A 42 -4.12 -4.99 -0.54
N HIS A 43 -5.17 -5.25 0.25
CA HIS A 43 -6.55 -4.95 -0.13
C HIS A 43 -6.82 -3.45 -0.23
N ASP A 44 -6.23 -2.65 0.65
CA ASP A 44 -6.34 -1.19 0.58
C ASP A 44 -5.54 -0.64 -0.61
N VAL A 45 -4.36 -1.19 -0.88
CA VAL A 45 -3.58 -0.84 -2.08
C VAL A 45 -4.37 -1.16 -3.35
N LEU A 46 -4.98 -2.34 -3.43
CA LEU A 46 -5.80 -2.73 -4.59
C LEU A 46 -7.00 -1.78 -4.78
N ARG A 47 -7.70 -1.43 -3.70
CA ARG A 47 -8.88 -0.56 -3.74
C ARG A 47 -8.54 0.89 -4.09
N ILE A 48 -7.41 1.40 -3.62
CA ILE A 48 -7.04 2.83 -3.76
C ILE A 48 -6.17 3.08 -4.99
N LEU A 49 -5.14 2.24 -5.19
CA LEU A 49 -4.10 2.42 -6.22
C LEU A 49 -4.23 1.45 -7.39
N GLY A 50 -5.13 0.47 -7.30
CA GLY A 50 -5.44 -0.45 -8.38
C GLY A 50 -4.51 -1.66 -8.50
N GLN A 51 -4.79 -2.48 -9.52
CA GLN A 51 -4.20 -3.80 -9.69
C GLN A 51 -2.68 -3.77 -9.90
N ARG A 52 -2.18 -2.81 -10.69
CA ARG A 52 -0.75 -2.70 -10.98
C ARG A 52 0.05 -2.35 -9.72
N ALA A 53 -0.46 -1.42 -8.92
CA ALA A 53 0.19 -1.00 -7.68
C ALA A 53 0.30 -2.15 -6.67
N VAL A 54 -0.79 -2.91 -6.49
CA VAL A 54 -0.75 -4.08 -5.58
C VAL A 54 0.20 -5.16 -6.08
N GLN A 55 0.29 -5.39 -7.39
CA GLN A 55 1.26 -6.35 -7.96
C GLN A 55 2.69 -5.96 -7.64
N VAL A 56 3.07 -4.70 -7.93
CA VAL A 56 4.42 -4.19 -7.65
C VAL A 56 4.74 -4.26 -6.16
N HIS A 57 3.77 -3.87 -5.32
CA HIS A 57 3.92 -3.94 -3.88
C HIS A 57 4.19 -5.38 -3.40
N LEU A 58 3.35 -6.34 -3.81
CA LEU A 58 3.48 -7.74 -3.42
C LEU A 58 4.77 -8.39 -3.94
N VAL A 59 5.16 -8.12 -5.19
CA VAL A 59 6.46 -8.60 -5.72
C VAL A 59 7.61 -8.09 -4.85
N GLY A 60 7.62 -6.78 -4.56
CA GLY A 60 8.66 -6.17 -3.74
C GLY A 60 8.75 -6.75 -2.33
N GLU A 61 7.61 -6.95 -1.65
CA GLU A 61 7.59 -7.53 -0.30
C GLU A 61 8.08 -8.98 -0.28
N VAL A 62 7.66 -9.80 -1.25
CA VAL A 62 8.13 -11.19 -1.37
C VAL A 62 9.62 -11.22 -1.69
N GLN A 63 10.09 -10.39 -2.61
CA GLN A 63 11.51 -10.31 -2.99
C GLN A 63 12.39 -9.94 -1.79
N LYS A 64 11.96 -8.99 -0.94
CA LYS A 64 12.68 -8.61 0.29
C LYS A 64 12.91 -9.81 1.22
N VAL A 65 11.91 -10.68 1.38
CA VAL A 65 12.02 -11.88 2.22
C VAL A 65 13.04 -12.86 1.65
N TYR A 66 12.98 -13.17 0.35
CA TYR A 66 13.95 -14.06 -0.29
C TYR A 66 15.38 -13.51 -0.24
N ASN A 67 15.53 -12.21 -0.54
CA ASN A 67 16.82 -11.53 -0.46
C ASN A 67 17.40 -11.56 0.96
N SER A 68 16.57 -11.38 2.00
CA SER A 68 17.00 -11.43 3.41
C SER A 68 17.51 -12.81 3.84
N GLN A 69 17.10 -13.86 3.13
CA GLN A 69 17.55 -15.24 3.35
C GLN A 69 18.72 -15.62 2.43
N GLY A 70 19.21 -14.68 1.61
CA GLY A 70 20.28 -14.94 0.63
C GLY A 70 19.84 -15.80 -0.56
N VAL A 71 18.53 -15.95 -0.79
CA VAL A 71 17.99 -16.76 -1.88
C VAL A 71 17.63 -15.85 -3.06
N SER A 72 18.23 -16.10 -4.22
CA SER A 72 17.87 -15.41 -5.46
C SER A 72 16.68 -16.08 -6.12
N ILE A 73 15.63 -15.30 -6.41
CA ILE A 73 14.46 -15.70 -7.18
C ILE A 73 14.18 -14.63 -8.23
N HIS A 74 13.81 -15.05 -9.44
CA HIS A 74 13.46 -14.12 -10.50
C HIS A 74 12.00 -13.65 -10.35
N ASP A 75 11.79 -12.34 -10.46
CA ASP A 75 10.48 -11.65 -10.37
C ASP A 75 9.37 -12.35 -11.15
N LYS A 76 9.65 -12.91 -12.34
CA LYS A 76 8.68 -13.60 -13.19
C LYS A 76 7.95 -14.72 -12.45
N HIS A 77 8.62 -15.46 -11.57
CA HIS A 77 7.98 -16.52 -10.79
C HIS A 77 6.98 -15.95 -9.79
N ILE A 78 7.36 -14.87 -9.11
CA ILE A 78 6.52 -14.18 -8.12
C ILE A 78 5.32 -13.52 -8.82
N GLU A 79 5.54 -12.85 -9.95
CA GLU A 79 4.50 -12.22 -10.76
C GLU A 79 3.44 -13.21 -11.24
N ILE A 80 3.84 -14.41 -11.68
CA ILE A 80 2.90 -15.45 -12.12
C ILE A 80 1.96 -15.86 -10.97
N ILE A 81 2.49 -16.03 -9.76
CA ILE A 81 1.70 -16.37 -8.58
C ILE A 81 0.74 -15.24 -8.22
N ILE A 82 1.23 -14.01 -8.14
CA ILE A 82 0.39 -12.84 -7.78
C ILE A 82 -0.70 -12.61 -8.82
N ARG A 83 -0.39 -12.79 -10.12
CA ARG A 83 -1.40 -12.73 -11.19
C ARG A 83 -2.52 -13.73 -10.95
N GLN A 84 -2.21 -14.94 -10.48
CA GLN A 84 -3.21 -15.96 -10.18
C GLN A 84 -4.02 -15.63 -8.92
N MET A 85 -3.42 -14.99 -7.91
CA MET A 85 -4.15 -14.52 -6.72
C MET A 85 -5.20 -13.45 -7.06
N LEU A 86 -4.87 -12.51 -7.95
CA LEU A 86 -5.73 -11.39 -8.35
C LEU A 86 -6.79 -11.75 -9.41
N ARG A 87 -6.83 -13.00 -9.87
CA ARG A 87 -7.84 -13.50 -10.83
C ARG A 87 -9.14 -13.93 -10.15
N ARG A 88 -9.17 -13.99 -8.83
CA ARG A 88 -10.34 -14.39 -8.04
C ARG A 88 -11.10 -13.18 -7.53
#